data_AF-A0A7X7TMY7-F1
#
_entry.id   AF-A0A7X7TMY7-F1
#
_cell.length_a   1.000
_cell.length_b   1.000
_cell.length_c   1.000
_cell.angle_alpha   90.00
_cell.angle_beta   90.00
_cell.angle_gamma   90.00
#
_symmetry.space_group_name_H-M   'P 1'
#
loop_
_entity.id
_entity.type
_entity.pdbx_description
1 polymer ?
#
loop_
_entity_poly.entity_id
_entity_poly.type
_entity_poly.pdbx_seq_one_letter_code
_entity_poly.pdbx_strand_id
1 'polypeptide(L)'
;MKLRHIVTLFVCVLGCCILRGQTLEEAKKLYLEERFAEALPIFQTEYLINPTDASLNQWLGVCLYETGNESAAEKHLVYASQKKIPEAYLYLGEL
;
A
#
# COMPACT_ATOMS: atom_id res chain seq x y z
N MET A 1 31.28 13.19 23.64
CA MET A 1 29.84 13.03 23.95
C MET A 1 28.90 13.92 23.12
N LYS A 2 29.29 15.12 22.65
CA LYS A 2 28.39 16.04 21.91
C LYS A 2 27.97 15.55 20.51
N LEU A 3 28.83 14.81 19.81
CA LEU A 3 28.54 14.35 18.44
C LEU A 3 27.47 13.24 18.37
N ARG A 4 27.42 12.36 19.38
CA ARG A 4 26.44 11.27 19.46
C ARG A 4 25.03 11.80 19.65
N HIS A 5 24.87 12.85 20.46
CA HIS A 5 23.57 13.51 20.67
C HIS A 5 23.07 14.27 19.44
N ILE A 6 23.97 14.86 18.63
CA ILE A 6 23.59 15.53 17.37
C ILE A 6 23.05 14.51 16.36
N VAL A 7 23.69 13.34 16.23
CA VAL A 7 23.20 12.26 15.36
C VAL A 7 21.86 11.71 15.85
N THR A 8 21.68 11.51 17.16
CA THR A 8 20.39 11.06 17.71
C THR A 8 19.28 12.12 17.53
N LEU A 9 19.60 13.40 17.65
CA LEU A 9 18.63 14.49 17.42
C LEU A 9 18.22 14.58 15.95
N PHE A 10 19.15 14.34 15.02
CA PHE A 10 18.88 14.40 13.58
C PHE A 10 18.00 13.23 13.12
N VAL A 11 18.19 12.04 13.70
CA VAL A 11 17.36 10.84 13.43
C VAL A 11 15.93 11.01 13.97
N CYS A 12 15.73 11.69 15.11
CA CYS A 12 14.39 11.94 15.65
C CYS A 12 13.59 12.98 14.86
N VAL A 13 14.24 13.99 14.26
CA VAL A 13 13.54 15.02 13.46
C VAL A 13 13.09 14.47 12.10
N LEU A 14 13.81 13.50 11.53
CA LEU A 14 13.40 12.79 10.31
C LEU A 14 12.23 11.80 10.54
N GLY A 15 12.02 11.34 11.77
CA GLY A 15 10.94 10.40 12.13
C GLY A 15 9.59 11.05 12.47
N CYS A 16 9.55 12.36 12.76
CA CYS A 16 8.34 13.04 13.26
C CYS A 16 7.51 13.78 12.20
N CYS A 17 7.92 13.80 10.92
CA CYS A 17 7.31 14.69 9.92
C CYS A 17 6.23 14.08 9.01
N ILE A 18 5.69 12.89 9.29
CA ILE A 18 4.58 12.34 8.48
C ILE A 18 3.47 11.78 9.36
N LEU A 19 2.93 12.61 10.24
CA LEU A 19 1.53 12.48 10.67
C LEU A 19 0.66 13.28 9.71
N ARG A 20 0.74 12.96 8.41
CA ARG A 20 -0.36 13.30 7.48
C ARG A 20 -1.39 12.21 7.65
N GLY A 21 -2.64 12.58 7.94
CA GLY A 21 -3.75 11.65 7.74
C GLY A 21 -3.82 11.37 6.26
N GLN A 22 -3.18 10.30 5.81
CA GLN A 22 -3.14 9.94 4.42
C GLN A 22 -4.53 9.49 4.00
N THR A 23 -5.03 10.05 2.89
CA THR A 23 -6.38 9.78 2.40
C THR A 23 -6.36 8.72 1.32
N LEU A 24 -7.50 8.04 1.11
CA LEU A 24 -7.68 7.12 -0.02
C LEU A 24 -7.31 7.76 -1.38
N GLU A 25 -7.58 9.05 -1.58
CA GLU A 25 -7.21 9.77 -2.81
C GLU A 25 -5.69 9.95 -2.96
N GLU A 26 -4.97 10.17 -1.86
CA GLU A 26 -3.50 10.18 -1.85
C GLU A 26 -2.94 8.80 -2.19
N ALA A 27 -3.53 7.73 -1.64
CA ALA A 27 -3.14 6.34 -1.94
C ALA A 27 -3.31 6.02 -3.44
N LYS A 28 -4.45 6.40 -4.03
CA LYS A 28 -4.69 6.24 -5.47
C LYS A 28 -3.68 7.03 -6.31
N LYS A 29 -3.31 8.25 -5.89
CA LYS A 29 -2.28 9.01 -6.58
C LYS A 29 -0.93 8.29 -6.54
N LEU A 30 -0.52 7.81 -5.37
CA LEU A 30 0.71 7.04 -5.21
C LEU A 30 0.70 5.75 -6.04
N TYR A 31 -0.44 5.07 -6.09
CA TYR A 31 -0.66 3.88 -6.94
C TYR A 31 -0.43 4.19 -8.41
N LEU A 32 -1.03 5.27 -8.92
CA LEU A 32 -0.88 5.71 -10.31
C LEU A 32 0.54 6.19 -10.63
N GLU A 33 1.28 6.64 -9.62
CA GLU A 33 2.72 6.97 -9.71
C GLU A 33 3.63 5.73 -9.54
N GLU A 34 3.07 4.52 -9.48
CA GLU A 34 3.79 3.24 -9.25
C GLU A 34 4.56 3.19 -7.91
N ARG A 35 4.20 4.08 -6.97
CA ARG A 35 4.79 4.17 -5.63
C ARG A 35 4.07 3.22 -4.67
N PHE A 36 4.05 1.95 -5.04
CA PHE A 36 3.24 0.91 -4.37
C PHE A 36 3.57 0.75 -2.89
N ALA A 37 4.85 0.82 -2.52
CA ALA A 37 5.27 0.71 -1.11
C ALA A 37 4.71 1.84 -0.23
N GLU A 38 4.53 3.04 -0.79
CA GLU A 38 3.97 4.19 -0.07
C GLU A 38 2.44 4.15 -0.04
N ALA A 39 1.80 3.60 -1.07
CA ALA A 39 0.34 3.42 -1.13
C ALA A 39 -0.16 2.29 -0.22
N LEU A 40 0.63 1.22 -0.07
CA LEU A 40 0.29 0.00 0.65
C LEU A 40 -0.29 0.23 2.06
N PRO A 41 0.35 0.97 2.99
CA PRO A 41 -0.17 1.14 4.34
C PRO A 41 -1.53 1.88 4.39
N ILE A 42 -1.81 2.75 3.41
CA ILE A 42 -3.07 3.47 3.32
C ILE A 42 -4.18 2.51 2.86
N PHE A 43 -3.94 1.74 1.79
CA PHE A 43 -4.92 0.75 1.33
C PHE A 43 -5.18 -0.35 2.35
N GLN A 44 -4.18 -0.77 3.12
CA GLN A 44 -4.38 -1.68 4.24
C GLN A 44 -5.33 -1.09 5.30
N THR A 45 -5.17 0.18 5.63
CA THR A 45 -6.03 0.86 6.61
C THR A 45 -7.45 1.01 6.09
N GLU A 46 -7.61 1.46 4.85
CA GLU A 46 -8.92 1.58 4.18
C GLU A 46 -9.61 0.21 4.05
N TYR A 47 -8.85 -0.85 3.80
CA TYR A 47 -9.39 -2.22 3.67
C TYR A 47 -10.03 -2.71 4.97
N LEU A 48 -9.47 -2.33 6.13
CA LEU A 48 -10.08 -2.66 7.41
C LEU A 48 -11.45 -2.00 7.60
N ILE A 49 -11.68 -0.85 6.97
CA ILE A 49 -12.95 -0.12 7.02
C ILE A 49 -13.97 -0.73 6.06
N ASN A 50 -13.54 -1.06 4.83
CA ASN A 50 -14.42 -1.65 3.81
C ASN A 50 -13.78 -2.83 3.07
N PRO A 51 -13.69 -4.02 3.70
CA PRO A 51 -12.99 -5.16 3.13
C PRO A 51 -13.70 -5.78 1.92
N THR A 52 -14.97 -5.41 1.69
CA THR A 52 -15.79 -5.92 0.59
C THR A 52 -15.70 -5.09 -0.69
N ASP A 53 -15.04 -3.92 -0.64
CA ASP A 53 -14.82 -3.07 -1.80
C ASP A 53 -13.89 -3.77 -2.81
N ALA A 54 -14.40 -3.99 -4.02
CA ALA A 54 -13.67 -4.69 -5.06
C ALA A 54 -12.43 -3.91 -5.53
N SER A 55 -12.57 -2.59 -5.74
CA SER A 55 -11.46 -1.73 -6.18
C SER A 55 -10.38 -1.64 -5.12
N LEU A 56 -10.77 -1.63 -3.84
CA LEU A 56 -9.81 -1.62 -2.75
C LEU A 56 -9.02 -2.93 -2.65
N ASN A 57 -9.67 -4.07 -2.84
CA ASN A 57 -8.98 -5.35 -2.95
C ASN A 57 -8.05 -5.40 -4.17
N GLN A 58 -8.43 -4.78 -5.29
CA GLN A 58 -7.55 -4.65 -6.45
C GLN A 58 -6.28 -3.87 -6.09
N TRP A 59 -6.43 -2.63 -5.62
CA TRP A 59 -5.27 -1.77 -5.33
C TRP A 59 -4.38 -2.36 -4.25
N LEU A 60 -4.97 -2.90 -3.18
CA LEU A 60 -4.21 -3.56 -2.12
C LEU A 60 -3.48 -4.81 -2.65
N GLY A 61 -4.14 -5.62 -3.46
CA GLY A 61 -3.56 -6.81 -4.06
C GLY A 61 -2.34 -6.49 -4.92
N VAL A 62 -2.44 -5.50 -5.81
CA VAL A 62 -1.32 -5.05 -6.64
C VAL A 62 -0.20 -4.48 -5.78
N CYS A 63 -0.51 -3.63 -4.78
CA CYS A 63 0.53 -3.11 -3.89
C CYS A 63 1.28 -4.21 -3.14
N LEU A 64 0.59 -5.29 -2.73
CA LEU A 64 1.23 -6.44 -2.07
C LEU A 64 2.12 -7.21 -3.05
N TYR A 65 1.67 -7.42 -4.30
CA TYR A 65 2.45 -8.10 -5.32
C TYR A 65 3.75 -7.33 -5.64
N GLU A 66 3.62 -6.03 -5.95
CA GLU A 66 4.73 -5.16 -6.32
C GLU A 66 5.74 -4.94 -5.18
N THR A 67 5.33 -5.19 -3.93
CA THR A 67 6.21 -5.15 -2.76
C THR A 67 6.75 -6.52 -2.34
N GLY A 68 6.48 -7.57 -3.13
CA GLY A 68 7.03 -8.92 -2.95
C GLY A 68 6.26 -9.82 -1.98
N ASN A 69 5.02 -9.46 -1.62
CA ASN A 69 4.14 -10.30 -0.79
C ASN A 69 3.05 -10.98 -1.64
N GLU A 70 3.50 -11.81 -2.57
CA GLU A 70 2.68 -12.54 -3.54
C GLU A 70 1.57 -13.38 -2.89
N SER A 71 1.87 -14.07 -1.79
CA SER A 71 0.88 -14.91 -1.08
C SER A 71 -0.29 -14.09 -0.51
N ALA A 72 -0.02 -12.90 0.02
CA ALA A 72 -1.10 -12.02 0.47
C ALA A 72 -1.82 -11.36 -0.72
N ALA A 73 -1.07 -11.01 -1.77
CA ALA A 73 -1.62 -10.41 -2.98
C ALA A 73 -2.67 -11.31 -3.65
N GLU A 74 -2.36 -12.59 -3.82
CA GLU A 74 -3.23 -13.57 -4.49
C GLU A 74 -4.65 -13.54 -3.91
N LYS A 75 -4.78 -13.56 -2.58
CA LYS A 75 -6.08 -13.55 -1.90
C LYS A 75 -6.94 -12.33 -2.30
N HIS A 76 -6.33 -11.15 -2.33
CA HIS A 76 -7.04 -9.91 -2.66
C HIS A 76 -7.36 -9.82 -4.15
N LEU A 77 -6.41 -10.21 -5.01
CA LEU A 77 -6.58 -10.23 -6.46
C LEU A 77 -7.64 -11.25 -6.90
N VAL A 78 -7.72 -12.42 -6.26
CA VAL A 78 -8.80 -13.40 -6.51
C VAL A 78 -10.17 -12.81 -6.19
N TYR A 79 -10.31 -12.09 -5.08
CA TYR A 79 -11.58 -11.42 -4.76
C TYR A 79 -11.92 -10.35 -5.81
N ALA A 80 -10.96 -9.50 -6.18
CA ALA A 80 -11.14 -8.47 -7.20
C ALA A 80 -11.52 -9.07 -8.57
N SER A 81 -10.91 -10.20 -8.96
CA SER A 81 -11.20 -10.89 -10.21
C SER A 81 -12.60 -11.51 -10.21
N GLN A 82 -13.06 -12.09 -9.09
CA GLN A 82 -14.46 -12.53 -8.95
C GLN A 82 -15.48 -11.39 -9.13
N LYS A 83 -15.08 -10.16 -8.83
CA LYS A 83 -15.86 -8.93 -9.08
C LYS A 83 -15.64 -8.34 -10.48
N LYS A 84 -14.95 -9.07 -11.36
CA LYS A 84 -14.70 -8.75 -12.77
C LYS A 84 -13.83 -7.50 -12.99
N ILE A 85 -12.90 -7.22 -12.06
CA ILE A 85 -11.88 -6.19 -12.30
C ILE A 85 -10.83 -6.78 -13.26
N PRO A 86 -10.67 -6.22 -14.49
CA PRO A 86 -9.81 -6.83 -15.51
C PRO A 86 -8.34 -6.92 -15.10
N GLU A 87 -7.82 -5.87 -14.47
CA GLU A 87 -6.42 -5.78 -14.03
C GLU A 87 -6.05 -6.88 -13.03
N ALA A 88 -6.99 -7.34 -12.21
CA ALA A 88 -6.79 -8.44 -11.27
C ALA A 88 -6.35 -9.72 -11.99
N TYR A 89 -6.94 -10.00 -13.16
CA TYR A 89 -6.59 -11.19 -13.95
C TYR A 89 -5.19 -11.12 -14.55
N LEU A 90 -4.68 -9.90 -14.83
CA LEU A 90 -3.33 -9.72 -15.34
C LEU A 90 -2.31 -10.13 -14.27
N TYR A 91 -2.43 -9.56 -13.08
CA TYR A 91 -1.55 -9.89 -11.96
C TYR A 91 -1.66 -11.35 -11.50
N LEU A 92 -2.87 -11.93 -11.50
CA LEU A 92 -3.04 -13.37 -11.22
C LEU A 92 -2.41 -14.28 -12.26
N GLY A 93 -2.17 -13.80 -13.49
CA GLY A 93 -1.49 -14.58 -14.52
C GLY A 93 0.04 -14.53 -14.41
N GLU A 94 0.58 -13.57 -13.67
CA GLU A 94 2.02 -13.41 -13.45
C GLU A 94 2.52 -14.08 -12.16
N LEU A 95 1.63 -14.23 -11.18
CA LEU A 95 1.82 -15.05 -9.97
C LEU A 95 2.04 -16.54 -10.30
#